data_AF-A0AA39VN12-F1
#
_entry.id   AF-A0AA39VN12-F1
#
_cell.length_a   1.000
_cell.length_b   1.000
_cell.length_c   1.000
_cell.angle_alpha   90.00
_cell.angle_beta   90.00
_cell.angle_gamma   90.00
#
_symmetry.space_group_name_H-M   'P 1'
#
loop_
_entity.id
_entity.type
_entity.pdbx_description
1 polymer ?
#
loop_
_entity_poly.entity_id
_entity_poly.type
_entity_poly.pdbx_seq_one_letter_code
_entity_poly.pdbx_strand_id
1 'polypeptide(L)'
;MGDSDSNPSWKLSSVLLNGLNYVPWSRAVKLSLGGKKKFGYVDGKSVCPDSKDTTYEDWLANDQLVRSWLLNSMEPHIAEI
;
A
#
# COMPACT_ATOMS: atom_id res chain seq x y z
N MET A 1 -19.81 11.12 -1.10
CA MET A 1 -19.04 10.34 -2.09
C MET A 1 -18.18 9.40 -1.28
N GLY A 2 -18.60 8.13 -1.17
CA GLY A 2 -18.02 7.18 -0.23
C GLY A 2 -16.61 6.75 -0.62
N ASP A 3 -15.77 6.53 0.38
CA ASP A 3 -14.40 6.06 0.28
C ASP A 3 -14.34 4.66 -0.35
N SER A 4 -14.46 4.60 -1.68
CA SER A 4 -14.30 3.37 -2.46
C SER A 4 -12.92 2.74 -2.27
N ASP A 5 -11.93 3.51 -1.79
CA ASP A 5 -10.54 3.09 -1.63
C ASP A 5 -10.25 2.31 -0.34
N SER A 6 -11.24 1.79 0.39
CA SER A 6 -11.00 1.11 1.68
C SER A 6 -10.93 -0.42 1.63
N ASN A 7 -11.07 -1.03 0.44
CA ASN A 7 -11.10 -2.49 0.33
C ASN A 7 -9.68 -3.09 0.42
N PRO A 8 -9.32 -3.85 1.49
CA PRO A 8 -7.97 -4.41 1.65
C PRO A 8 -7.62 -5.49 0.63
N SER A 9 -8.60 -6.14 -0.01
CA SER A 9 -8.38 -7.21 -1.00
C SER A 9 -7.93 -6.71 -2.39
N TRP A 10 -7.86 -5.40 -2.59
CA TRP A 10 -7.46 -4.85 -3.88
C TRP A 10 -5.98 -5.09 -4.17
N LYS A 11 -5.70 -5.25 -5.46
CA LYS A 11 -4.34 -5.33 -6.01
C LYS A 11 -3.96 -3.96 -6.59
N LEU A 12 -2.75 -3.51 -6.30
CA LEU A 12 -2.21 -2.26 -6.84
C LEU A 12 -1.83 -2.38 -8.31
N SER A 13 -1.57 -3.60 -8.77
CA SER A 13 -1.10 -3.90 -10.11
C SER A 13 -1.60 -5.28 -10.54
N SER A 14 -1.85 -5.45 -11.84
CA SER A 14 -2.05 -6.77 -12.47
C SER A 14 -0.74 -7.55 -12.59
N VAL A 15 0.41 -6.85 -12.59
CA VAL A 15 1.75 -7.44 -12.51
C VAL A 15 2.04 -7.72 -11.05
N LEU A 16 2.10 -8.99 -10.66
CA LEU A 16 2.52 -9.41 -9.33
C LEU A 16 4.05 -9.42 -9.22
N LEU A 17 4.60 -9.04 -8.06
CA LEU A 17 6.02 -9.19 -7.79
C LEU A 17 6.39 -10.67 -7.80
N ASN A 18 7.37 -11.06 -8.61
CA ASN A 18 7.80 -12.45 -8.80
C ASN A 18 9.31 -12.65 -8.60
N GLY A 19 9.97 -11.69 -7.95
CA GLY A 19 11.39 -11.74 -7.61
C GLY A 19 12.31 -11.28 -8.76
N LEU A 20 11.85 -11.39 -10.00
CA LEU A 20 12.60 -10.98 -11.20
C LEU A 20 12.12 -9.65 -11.80
N ASN A 21 10.91 -9.22 -11.45
CA ASN A 21 10.22 -8.10 -12.11
C ASN A 21 10.05 -6.85 -11.21
N TYR A 22 10.95 -6.63 -10.25
CA TYR A 22 10.84 -5.51 -9.31
C TYR A 22 10.69 -4.13 -9.99
N VAL A 23 11.43 -3.86 -11.07
CA VAL A 23 11.37 -2.56 -11.76
C VAL A 23 9.99 -2.27 -12.36
N PRO A 24 9.40 -3.13 -13.22
CA PRO A 24 8.05 -2.88 -13.72
C PRO A 24 6.98 -2.94 -12.62
N TRP A 25 7.10 -3.85 -11.64
CA TRP A 25 6.18 -3.92 -10.50
C TRP A 25 6.16 -2.63 -9.68
N SER A 26 7.35 -2.13 -9.29
CA SER A 26 7.48 -0.93 -8.46
C SER A 26 6.95 0.32 -9.17
N ARG A 27 7.10 0.42 -10.50
CA ARG A 27 6.51 1.50 -11.30
C ARG A 27 4.98 1.45 -11.25
N ALA A 28 4.37 0.28 -11.42
CA ALA A 28 2.93 0.12 -11.36
C ALA A 28 2.38 0.44 -9.95
N VAL A 29 3.04 -0.07 -8.90
CA VAL A 29 2.69 0.23 -7.50
C VAL A 29 2.78 1.72 -7.19
N LYS A 30 3.85 2.40 -7.63
CA LYS A 30 4.02 3.85 -7.47
C LYS A 30 2.89 4.64 -8.12
N LEU A 31 2.49 4.27 -9.35
CA LEU A 31 1.38 4.93 -10.04
C LEU A 31 0.05 4.71 -9.32
N SER A 32 -0.23 3.48 -8.91
CA SER A 32 -1.48 3.12 -8.23
C SER A 32 -1.63 3.83 -6.89
N LEU A 33 -0.60 3.79 -6.03
CA LEU A 33 -0.60 4.49 -4.75
C LEU A 33 -0.55 6.02 -4.90
N GLY A 34 0.15 6.52 -5.93
CA GLY A 34 0.17 7.93 -6.27
C GLY A 34 -1.21 8.46 -6.62
N GLY A 35 -1.96 7.73 -7.46
CA GLY A 35 -3.35 8.05 -7.80
C GLY A 35 -4.30 8.07 -6.60
N LYS A 36 -3.98 7.29 -5.56
CA LYS A 36 -4.73 7.22 -4.29
C LYS A 36 -4.24 8.19 -3.21
N LYS A 37 -3.19 8.99 -3.47
CA LYS A 37 -2.51 9.82 -2.47
C LYS A 37 -2.00 9.01 -1.25
N LYS A 38 -1.69 7.73 -1.45
CA LYS A 38 -1.17 6.83 -0.39
C LYS A 38 0.31 6.47 -0.57
N PHE A 39 0.99 6.98 -1.59
CA PHE A 39 2.41 6.68 -1.78
C PHE A 39 3.30 7.18 -0.62
N GLY A 40 2.83 8.19 0.13
CA GLY A 40 3.49 8.70 1.33
C GLY A 40 3.78 7.64 2.41
N TYR A 41 2.95 6.59 2.48
CA TYR A 41 3.13 5.48 3.42
C TYR A 41 4.26 4.53 3.01
N VAL A 42 4.70 4.57 1.75
CA VAL A 42 5.80 3.73 1.23
C VAL A 42 7.12 4.50 1.21
N ASP A 43 7.11 5.77 0.83
CA ASP A 43 8.32 6.60 0.75
C ASP A 43 8.65 7.36 2.05
N GLY A 44 7.83 7.18 3.09
CA GLY A 44 8.02 7.76 4.43
C GLY A 44 7.59 9.22 4.56
N LYS A 45 6.99 9.83 3.52
CA LYS A 45 6.44 11.19 3.63
C LYS A 45 5.23 11.27 4.56
N SER A 46 4.45 10.19 4.66
CA SER A 46 3.36 10.07 5.64
C SER A 46 3.95 9.56 6.95
N VAL A 47 4.44 10.49 7.77
CA VAL A 47 5.08 10.18 9.05
C VAL A 47 4.06 9.66 10.06
N CYS A 48 4.44 8.61 10.81
CA CYS A 48 3.64 8.08 11.90
C CYS A 48 3.44 9.15 13.00
N PRO A 49 2.19 9.51 13.35
CA PRO A 49 1.91 10.40 14.47
C PRO A 49 2.32 9.79 15.81
N ASP A 50 2.35 10.62 16.86
CA ASP A 50 2.44 10.11 18.24
C ASP A 50 1.20 9.25 18.54
N SER A 51 1.34 8.17 19.32
CA SER A 51 0.23 7.27 19.63
C SER A 51 -0.90 7.92 20.44
N LYS A 52 -0.67 9.10 21.02
CA LYS A 52 -1.69 9.91 21.70
C LYS A 52 -2.36 10.93 20.79
N ASP A 53 -1.85 11.11 19.57
CA ASP A 53 -2.46 11.99 18.58
C ASP A 53 -3.78 11.38 18.07
N THR A 54 -4.81 12.20 17.95
CA THR A 54 -6.12 11.79 17.42
C THR A 54 -6.06 11.25 15.99
N THR A 55 -5.00 11.57 15.24
CA THR A 55 -4.79 11.12 13.85
C THR A 55 -4.04 9.79 13.75
N TYR A 56 -3.55 9.23 14.86
CA TYR A 56 -2.78 7.99 14.87
C TYR A 56 -3.57 6.80 14.34
N GLU A 57 -4.81 6.61 14.79
CA GLU A 57 -5.66 5.48 14.35
C GLU A 57 -5.97 5.55 12.86
N ASP A 58 -6.24 6.75 12.34
CA ASP A 58 -6.47 6.97 10.91
C ASP A 58 -5.19 6.69 10.09
N TRP A 59 -4.03 7.14 10.57
CA TRP A 59 -2.75 6.83 9.94
C TRP A 59 -2.49 5.32 9.94
N LEU A 60 -2.71 4.64 11.08
CA LEU A 60 -2.51 3.21 11.25
C LEU A 60 -3.41 2.39 10.31
N ALA A 61 -4.69 2.75 10.22
CA ALA A 61 -5.63 2.10 9.31
C ALA A 61 -5.16 2.23 7.84
N ASN A 62 -4.66 3.40 7.46
CA ASN A 62 -4.13 3.64 6.12
C ASN A 62 -2.82 2.89 5.85
N ASP A 63 -1.92 2.83 6.82
CA ASP A 63 -0.68 2.04 6.74
C ASP A 63 -0.99 0.54 6.54
N GLN A 64 -1.89 -0.01 7.36
CA GLN A 64 -2.33 -1.41 7.25
C GLN A 64 -3.01 -1.71 5.91
N LEU A 65 -3.79 -0.76 5.39
CA LEU A 65 -4.43 -0.89 4.08
C LEU A 65 -3.40 -0.91 2.95
N VAL A 66 -2.41 -0.01 2.97
CA VAL A 66 -1.32 0.01 1.99
C VAL A 66 -0.50 -1.28 2.05
N ARG A 67 -0.21 -1.80 3.25
CA ARG A 67 0.47 -3.10 3.42
C ARG A 67 -0.34 -4.26 2.84
N SER A 68 -1.65 -4.29 3.11
CA SER A 68 -2.54 -5.32 2.56
C SER A 68 -2.52 -5.32 1.03
N TRP A 69 -2.58 -4.14 0.42
CA TRP A 69 -2.49 -3.98 -1.02
C TRP A 69 -1.14 -4.38 -1.61
N LEU A 70 -0.05 -4.06 -0.91
CA LEU A 70 1.29 -4.49 -1.30
C LEU A 70 1.37 -6.02 -1.30
N LEU A 71 0.96 -6.68 -0.22
CA LEU A 71 0.95 -8.14 -0.09
C LEU A 71 0.10 -8.81 -1.19
N ASN A 72 -1.10 -8.28 -1.46
CA ASN A 72 -1.98 -8.77 -2.52
C ASN A 72 -1.41 -8.53 -3.94
N SER A 73 -0.38 -7.70 -4.07
CA SER A 73 0.31 -7.40 -5.32
C SER A 73 1.64 -8.16 -5.47
N MET A 74 1.90 -9.17 -4.65
CA MET A 74 3.06 -10.06 -4.74
C MET A 74 2.60 -11.48 -5.03
N GLU A 75 3.46 -12.30 -5.65
CA GLU A 75 3.18 -13.73 -5.74
C GLU A 75 3.23 -14.37 -4.35
N PRO A 76 2.43 -15.42 -4.07
CA PRO A 76 2.29 -15.98 -2.72
C PRO A 76 3.60 -16.39 -2.06
N HIS A 77 4.55 -16.92 -2.84
CA HIS A 77 5.87 -17.35 -2.34
C HIS A 77 6.80 -16.17 -1.96
N ILE A 78 6.47 -14.95 -2.38
CA ILE A 78 7.18 -13.72 -2.00
C ILE A 78 6.46 -13.00 -0.88
N ALA A 79 5.13 -13.07 -0.88
CA ALA A 79 4.27 -12.52 0.16
C ALA A 79 4.31 -13.33 1.47
N GLU A 80 5.17 -14.35 1.59
CA GLU A 80 5.22 -15.23 2.77
C GLU A 80 5.31 -14.41 4.07
N ILE A 81 4.34 -14.65 4.95
CA ILE A 81 4.23 -14.12 6.32
C ILE A 81 4.46 -15.26 7.28
#